data_AF-A0A1W6ZL61-F1
#
_entry.id   AF-A0A1W6ZL61-F1
#
_cell.length_a   1.000
_cell.length_b   1.000
_cell.length_c   1.000
_cell.angle_alpha   90.00
_cell.angle_beta   90.00
_cell.angle_gamma   90.00
#
_symmetry.space_group_name_H-M   'P 1'
#
loop_
_entity.id
_entity.type
_entity.pdbx_description
1 polymer ?
#
loop_
_entity_poly.entity_id
_entity_poly.type
_entity_poly.pdbx_seq_one_letter_code
_entity_poly.pdbx_strand_id
1 'polypeptide(L)'
;MRHRLVPPTTPLLPIDRFAVPFDENTFVDWLIDANPGDRAIYYRGHLGFDRMPSANVLDRPTRANLHAVATRVMVAASQGLVIPVQKRLGAEDYLYLAVKARPGRSAQSRSAPHPRCMPDPFAECAAHPIPTALAA
;
A
#
# COMPACT_ATOMS: atom_id res chain seq x y z
N MET A 1 30.82 -18.30 -9.04
CA MET A 1 31.07 -16.94 -8.51
C MET A 1 29.77 -16.18 -8.57
N ARG A 2 29.09 -15.99 -7.43
CA ARG A 2 27.87 -15.17 -7.39
C ARG A 2 28.35 -13.75 -7.55
N HIS A 3 28.08 -13.12 -8.70
CA HIS A 3 28.13 -11.67 -8.77
C HIS A 3 27.19 -11.20 -7.67
N ARG A 4 27.78 -10.69 -6.57
CA ARG A 4 27.05 -9.92 -5.59
C ARG A 4 26.61 -8.70 -6.38
N LEU A 5 25.43 -8.79 -7.01
CA LEU A 5 24.64 -7.60 -7.27
C LEU A 5 24.67 -6.90 -5.93
N VAL A 6 25.39 -5.78 -5.87
CA VAL A 6 25.28 -4.89 -4.73
C VAL A 6 23.77 -4.67 -4.67
N PRO A 7 23.08 -5.15 -3.61
CA PRO A 7 21.67 -4.82 -3.51
C PRO A 7 21.61 -3.31 -3.65
N PRO A 8 20.55 -2.70 -4.18
CA PRO A 8 20.29 -1.31 -3.89
C PRO A 8 20.08 -1.19 -2.36
N THR A 9 21.18 -1.29 -1.61
CA THR A 9 21.52 -0.39 -0.54
C THR A 9 21.73 0.95 -1.24
N THR A 10 20.66 1.45 -1.88
CA THR A 10 20.61 2.80 -2.36
C THR A 10 20.94 3.61 -1.12
N PRO A 11 21.99 4.43 -1.18
CA PRO A 11 22.40 5.19 -0.03
C PRO A 11 21.17 5.96 0.45
N LEU A 12 21.06 6.16 1.76
CA LEU A 12 20.03 6.97 2.40
C LEU A 12 20.07 8.46 1.96
N LEU A 13 20.69 8.74 0.80
CA LEU A 13 20.76 10.03 0.13
C LEU A 13 19.35 10.39 -0.38
N PRO A 14 18.99 11.68 -0.29
CA PRO A 14 17.70 12.15 -0.76
C PRO A 14 17.62 11.93 -2.28
N ILE A 15 16.74 11.04 -2.73
CA ILE A 15 16.31 11.05 -4.12
C ILE A 15 15.63 12.39 -4.41
N ASP A 16 15.78 12.90 -5.62
CA ASP A 16 15.13 14.14 -6.03
C ASP A 16 13.61 14.00 -5.93
N ARG A 17 12.93 15.13 -5.72
CA ARG A 17 11.46 15.15 -5.73
C ARG A 17 10.98 14.68 -7.10
N PHE A 18 9.96 13.81 -7.08
CA PHE A 18 9.37 13.17 -8.26
C PHE A 18 10.26 12.13 -8.96
N ALA A 19 11.40 11.76 -8.36
CA ALA A 19 12.24 10.69 -8.87
C ALA A 19 11.60 9.31 -8.65
N VAL A 20 11.67 8.47 -9.69
CA VAL A 20 11.32 7.04 -9.66
C VAL A 20 12.61 6.27 -9.99
N PRO A 21 13.41 5.88 -8.99
CA PRO A 21 14.79 5.45 -9.18
C PRO A 21 14.93 4.08 -9.85
N PHE A 22 13.86 3.29 -9.91
CA PHE A 22 13.86 1.97 -10.52
C PHE A 22 12.47 1.59 -11.00
N ASP A 23 12.39 0.54 -11.83
CA ASP A 23 11.15 0.01 -12.36
C ASP A 23 10.64 -1.22 -11.59
N GLU A 24 9.50 -1.76 -12.03
CA GLU A 24 8.87 -2.90 -11.38
C GLU A 24 9.80 -4.13 -11.35
N ASN A 25 10.51 -4.40 -12.44
CA ASN A 25 11.40 -5.57 -12.54
C ASN A 25 12.57 -5.44 -11.56
N THR A 26 13.20 -4.26 -11.52
CA THR A 26 14.28 -3.97 -10.58
C THR A 26 13.81 -4.08 -9.12
N PHE A 27 12.56 -3.72 -8.83
CA PHE A 27 11.98 -3.95 -7.50
C PHE A 27 11.85 -5.44 -7.17
N VAL A 28 11.41 -6.26 -8.13
CA VAL A 28 11.29 -7.71 -7.94
C VAL A 28 12.67 -8.35 -7.75
N ASP A 29 13.66 -7.93 -8.52
CA ASP A 29 15.05 -8.39 -8.37
C ASP A 29 15.59 -8.03 -6.98
N TRP A 30 15.41 -6.78 -6.54
CA TRP A 30 15.73 -6.38 -5.16
C TRP A 30 15.00 -7.24 -4.14
N LEU A 31 13.71 -7.54 -4.37
CA LEU A 31 12.93 -8.34 -3.43
C LEU A 31 13.49 -9.77 -3.27
N ILE A 32 14.07 -10.34 -4.32
CA ILE A 32 14.70 -11.67 -4.28
C ILE A 32 16.04 -11.62 -3.52
N ASP A 33 16.85 -10.60 -3.79
CA ASP A 33 18.23 -10.51 -3.27
C ASP A 33 18.34 -9.85 -1.89
N ALA A 34 17.35 -9.07 -1.48
CA ALA A 34 17.38 -8.29 -0.23
C ALA A 34 17.33 -9.16 1.03
N ASN A 35 18.14 -8.79 2.01
CA ASN A 35 18.09 -9.34 3.36
C ASN A 35 16.99 -8.66 4.19
N PRO A 36 16.43 -9.34 5.20
CA PRO A 36 15.46 -8.72 6.08
C PRO A 36 15.99 -7.46 6.76
N GLY A 37 15.26 -6.35 6.62
CA GLY A 37 15.65 -5.03 7.10
C GLY A 37 16.25 -4.11 6.04
N ASP A 38 16.67 -4.65 4.89
CA ASP A 38 17.10 -3.86 3.74
C ASP A 38 15.95 -2.98 3.25
N ARG A 39 16.29 -1.81 2.70
CA ARG A 39 15.34 -0.77 2.33
C ARG A 39 15.52 -0.38 0.88
N ALA A 40 14.42 -0.28 0.13
CA ALA A 40 14.39 0.28 -1.20
C ALA A 40 13.47 1.50 -1.23
N ILE A 41 14.02 2.66 -1.56
CA ILE A 41 13.24 3.89 -1.77
C ILE A 41 12.73 3.87 -3.19
N TYR A 42 11.41 3.91 -3.39
CA TYR A 42 10.81 3.86 -4.72
C TYR A 42 10.19 5.18 -5.19
N TYR A 43 9.97 6.13 -4.28
CA TYR A 43 9.40 7.42 -4.67
C TYR A 43 9.62 8.53 -3.64
N ARG A 44 9.70 9.78 -4.11
CA ARG A 44 9.61 10.99 -3.28
C ARG A 44 8.61 11.98 -3.89
N GLY A 45 7.58 12.36 -3.14
CA GLY A 45 6.49 13.20 -3.61
C GLY A 45 5.19 12.90 -2.87
N HIS A 46 4.05 13.24 -3.44
CA HIS A 46 2.73 12.88 -2.95
C HIS A 46 2.18 11.69 -3.74
N LEU A 47 2.58 10.46 -3.40
CA LEU A 47 2.31 9.23 -4.17
C LEU A 47 0.86 9.05 -4.64
N GLY A 48 -0.11 9.38 -3.80
CA GLY A 48 -1.53 9.26 -4.17
C GLY A 48 -1.94 10.24 -5.28
N PHE A 49 -1.42 11.46 -5.24
CA PHE A 49 -1.75 12.56 -6.13
C PHE A 49 -0.95 12.47 -7.42
N ASP A 50 0.36 12.23 -7.32
CA ASP A 50 1.28 12.22 -8.45
C ASP A 50 1.04 11.06 -9.43
N ARG A 51 0.31 10.02 -8.99
CA ARG A 51 -0.15 8.92 -9.86
C ARG A 51 -1.41 9.26 -10.67
N MET A 52 -2.09 10.37 -10.38
CA MET A 52 -3.29 10.78 -11.10
C MET A 52 -2.91 11.43 -12.45
N PRO A 53 -3.55 11.05 -13.56
CA PRO A 53 -3.33 11.72 -14.84
C PRO A 53 -3.59 13.23 -14.80
N SER A 54 -4.56 13.67 -14.01
CA SER A 54 -4.95 15.08 -13.84
C SER A 54 -3.92 15.92 -13.08
N ALA A 55 -3.02 15.30 -12.31
CA ALA A 55 -2.02 16.05 -11.53
C ALA A 55 -0.97 16.70 -12.43
N ASN A 56 -0.70 16.15 -13.63
CA ASN A 56 0.31 16.64 -14.57
C ASN A 56 1.72 16.87 -13.97
N VAL A 57 2.04 16.20 -12.85
CA VAL A 57 3.34 16.29 -12.17
C VAL A 57 4.39 15.40 -12.83
N LEU A 58 3.97 14.20 -13.24
CA LEU A 58 4.81 13.21 -13.92
C LEU A 58 4.33 13.04 -15.36
N ASP A 59 5.28 12.83 -16.27
CA ASP A 59 4.96 12.42 -17.63
C ASP A 59 4.29 11.03 -17.63
N ARG A 60 3.67 10.67 -18.76
CA ARG A 60 2.95 9.40 -18.89
C ARG A 60 3.83 8.17 -18.57
N PRO A 61 5.06 8.01 -19.12
CA PRO A 61 5.86 6.82 -18.86
C PRO A 61 6.35 6.74 -17.41
N THR A 62 6.83 7.83 -16.80
CA THR A 62 7.28 7.82 -15.40
C THR A 62 6.11 7.58 -14.45
N ARG A 63 4.93 8.14 -14.74
CA ARG A 63 3.71 7.86 -13.97
C ARG A 63 3.28 6.40 -14.06
N ALA A 64 3.35 5.80 -15.25
CA ALA A 64 3.06 4.38 -15.44
C ALA A 64 4.06 3.49 -14.67
N ASN A 65 5.36 3.83 -14.72
CA ASN A 65 6.37 3.14 -13.95
C ASN A 65 6.13 3.23 -12.44
N LEU A 66 5.87 4.44 -11.93
CA LEU A 66 5.52 4.65 -10.53
C LEU A 66 4.30 3.83 -10.11
N HIS A 67 3.27 3.77 -10.97
CA HIS A 67 2.08 2.99 -10.72
C HIS A 67 2.38 1.49 -10.61
N ALA A 68 3.21 0.95 -11.51
CA ALA A 68 3.62 -0.45 -11.51
C ALA A 68 4.41 -0.80 -10.24
N VAL A 69 5.45 -0.01 -9.91
CA VAL A 69 6.27 -0.21 -8.71
C VAL A 69 5.44 -0.11 -7.43
N ALA A 70 4.62 0.94 -7.28
CA ALA A 70 3.78 1.12 -6.10
C ALA A 70 2.77 -0.02 -5.93
N THR A 71 2.17 -0.49 -7.03
CA THR A 71 1.27 -1.64 -7.02
C THR A 71 2.00 -2.91 -6.57
N ARG A 72 3.20 -3.17 -7.10
CA ARG A 72 3.99 -4.33 -6.72
C ARG A 72 4.45 -4.29 -5.27
N VAL A 73 4.79 -3.10 -4.74
CA VAL A 73 5.08 -2.91 -3.31
C VAL A 73 3.87 -3.29 -2.45
N MET A 74 2.67 -2.88 -2.83
CA MET A 74 1.44 -3.21 -2.07
C MET A 74 1.12 -4.71 -2.13
N VAL A 75 1.32 -5.37 -3.27
CA VAL A 75 1.19 -6.83 -3.40
C VAL A 75 2.22 -7.57 -2.53
N ALA A 76 3.48 -7.13 -2.56
CA ALA A 76 4.51 -7.73 -1.70
C ALA A 76 4.21 -7.49 -0.21
N ALA A 77 3.62 -6.35 0.13
CA ALA A 77 3.20 -6.04 1.50
C ALA A 77 2.05 -6.94 1.96
N SER A 78 1.04 -7.18 1.11
CA SER A 78 -0.09 -8.07 1.45
C SER A 78 0.35 -9.52 1.64
N GLN A 79 1.42 -9.93 0.96
CA GLN A 79 2.08 -11.23 1.14
C GLN A 79 3.05 -11.27 2.35
N GLY A 80 3.23 -10.14 3.05
CA GLY A 80 4.15 -10.03 4.18
C GLY A 80 5.63 -10.10 3.80
N LEU A 81 5.98 -9.87 2.53
CA LEU A 81 7.35 -9.87 2.03
C LEU A 81 8.08 -8.55 2.30
N VAL A 82 7.33 -7.45 2.38
CA VAL A 82 7.85 -6.11 2.70
C VAL A 82 6.92 -5.37 3.67
N ILE A 83 7.47 -4.37 4.33
CA ILE A 83 6.72 -3.37 5.09
C ILE A 83 6.84 -2.04 4.33
N PRO A 84 5.73 -1.49 3.80
CA PRO A 84 5.74 -0.19 3.17
C PRO A 84 5.82 0.90 4.24
N VAL A 85 6.67 1.89 4.03
CA VAL A 85 6.91 3.00 4.96
C VAL A 85 6.80 4.31 4.20
N GLN A 86 6.05 5.24 4.79
CA GLN A 86 5.98 6.63 4.36
C GLN A 86 6.69 7.48 5.42
N LYS A 87 7.68 8.27 5.00
CA LYS A 87 8.38 9.23 5.85
C LYS A 87 8.10 10.64 5.35
N ARG A 88 7.53 11.49 6.20
CA ARG A 88 7.34 12.92 5.88
C ARG A 88 8.68 13.66 6.02
N LEU A 89 9.07 14.40 4.98
CA LEU A 89 10.28 15.22 4.95
C LEU A 89 9.98 16.70 5.08
N GLY A 90 8.79 17.14 4.64
CA GLY A 90 8.38 18.54 4.69
C GLY A 90 6.88 18.72 4.40
N ALA A 91 6.47 19.95 4.13
CA ALA A 91 5.14 20.21 3.59
C ALA A 91 5.07 19.61 2.18
N GLU A 92 4.10 18.72 1.94
CA GLU A 92 3.88 18.06 0.64
C GLU A 92 5.07 17.25 0.09
N ASP A 93 6.02 16.89 0.96
CA ASP A 93 7.20 16.10 0.62
C ASP A 93 7.26 14.85 1.49
N TYR A 94 7.07 13.70 0.84
CA TYR A 94 7.06 12.40 1.48
C TYR A 94 7.98 11.44 0.74
N LEU A 95 8.75 10.68 1.49
CA LEU A 95 9.60 9.60 1.00
C LEU A 95 8.88 8.27 1.20
N TYR A 96 8.79 7.49 0.14
CA TYR A 96 8.18 6.17 0.16
C TYR A 96 9.25 5.09 -0.04
N LEU A 97 9.27 4.14 0.88
CA LEU A 97 10.25 3.06 0.89
C LEU A 97 9.61 1.73 1.27
N ALA A 98 10.13 0.64 0.72
CA ALA A 98 9.82 -0.71 1.10
C ALA A 98 10.95 -1.26 1.98
N VAL A 99 10.60 -1.86 3.11
CA VAL A 99 11.55 -2.55 4.00
C VAL A 99 11.34 -4.05 3.85
N LYS A 100 12.37 -4.82 3.51
CA LYS A 100 12.29 -6.28 3.40
C LYS A 100 11.91 -6.89 4.75
N ALA A 101 10.85 -7.69 4.78
CA ALA A 101 10.36 -8.32 6.00
C ALA A 101 11.21 -9.55 6.38
N ARG A 102 11.17 -9.94 7.66
CA ARG A 102 11.73 -11.21 8.12
C ARG A 102 10.76 -12.36 7.79
N PRO A 103 11.23 -13.49 7.23
CA PRO A 103 10.42 -14.69 7.11
C PRO A 103 9.78 -15.04 8.46
N GLY A 104 8.48 -15.32 8.49
CA GLY A 104 7.74 -15.66 9.71
C GLY A 104 7.31 -14.48 10.59
N ARG A 105 7.74 -13.25 10.30
CA ARG A 105 7.05 -12.01 10.73
C ARG A 105 6.36 -11.38 9.53
N SER A 106 5.52 -12.13 8.82
CA SER A 106 4.49 -11.44 8.06
C SER A 106 3.64 -10.69 9.10
N ALA A 107 3.35 -9.42 8.84
CA ALA A 107 2.32 -8.73 9.59
C ALA A 107 1.13 -9.68 9.61
N GLN A 108 0.75 -10.18 10.79
CA GLN A 108 -0.59 -10.67 10.99
C GLN A 108 -1.44 -9.55 10.43
N SER A 109 -2.06 -9.75 9.27
CA SER A 109 -3.12 -8.88 8.84
C SER A 109 -3.99 -8.76 10.07
N ARG A 110 -4.04 -7.57 10.66
CA ARG A 110 -5.16 -7.20 11.51
C ARG A 110 -6.36 -7.06 10.59
N SER A 111 -6.70 -8.14 9.89
CA SER A 111 -8.08 -8.52 9.72
C SER A 111 -8.56 -8.66 11.16
N ALA A 112 -9.02 -7.56 11.75
CA ALA A 112 -9.98 -7.70 12.83
C ALA A 112 -11.01 -8.70 12.29
N PRO A 113 -11.36 -9.77 13.03
CA PRO A 113 -12.46 -10.60 12.61
C PRO A 113 -13.62 -9.65 12.35
N HIS A 114 -14.15 -9.67 11.12
CA HIS A 114 -15.39 -8.98 10.82
C HIS A 114 -16.36 -9.38 11.93
N PRO A 115 -16.92 -8.44 12.73
CA PRO A 115 -17.91 -8.82 13.71
C PRO A 115 -18.94 -9.61 12.92
N ARG A 116 -19.08 -10.91 13.25
CA ARG A 116 -20.10 -11.76 12.63
C ARG A 116 -21.36 -10.93 12.66
N CYS A 117 -21.92 -10.67 11.48
CA CYS A 117 -23.25 -10.10 11.34
C CYS A 117 -24.16 -11.05 12.13
N MET A 118 -24.46 -10.70 13.38
CA MET A 118 -25.49 -11.38 14.13
C MET A 118 -26.77 -11.10 13.38
N PRO A 119 -27.64 -12.10 13.13
CA PRO A 119 -28.99 -11.78 12.70
C PRO A 119 -29.63 -10.89 13.78
N ASP A 120 -30.18 -9.75 13.35
CA ASP A 120 -30.95 -8.84 14.22
C ASP A 120 -32.02 -9.63 14.99
N PRO A 121 -32.06 -9.60 16.33
CA PRO A 121 -33.11 -10.25 17.10
C PRO A 121 -34.45 -9.49 17.07
N PHE A 122 -34.61 -8.46 16.23
CA PHE A 122 -35.78 -7.59 16.21
C PHE A 122 -36.66 -7.68 14.96
N ALA A 123 -36.39 -8.63 14.05
CA ALA A 123 -37.24 -8.85 12.88
C ALA A 123 -38.45 -9.76 13.17
N GLU A 124 -39.22 -9.50 14.23
CA GLU A 124 -40.55 -10.09 14.37
C GLU A 124 -41.47 -9.26 15.27
N CYS A 125 -42.17 -8.28 14.67
CA CYS A 125 -43.44 -7.75 15.20
C CYS A 125 -44.09 -6.85 14.14
N ALA A 126 -44.67 -7.45 13.09
CA ALA A 126 -45.57 -6.73 12.20
C ALA A 126 -46.73 -7.64 11.78
N ALA A 127 -47.52 -8.05 12.76
CA ALA A 127 -48.85 -8.63 12.54
C ALA A 127 -49.78 -8.22 13.69
N HIS A 128 -50.18 -6.96 13.70
CA HIS A 128 -51.40 -6.57 14.40
C HIS A 128 -52.38 -5.96 13.38
N PRO A 129 -53.58 -6.55 13.21
CA PRO A 129 -54.62 -5.92 12.40
C PRO A 129 -55.13 -4.66 13.12
N ILE A 130 -55.30 -3.58 12.36
CA ILE A 130 -55.91 -2.33 12.84
C ILE A 130 -57.39 -2.61 13.14
N PRO A 131 -57.90 -2.32 14.36
CA PRO A 131 -59.33 -2.36 14.61
C PRO A 131 -59.97 -1.08 14.05
N THR A 132 -60.81 -1.24 13.02
CA THR A 132 -61.72 -0.17 12.58
C THR A 132 -62.84 -0.04 13.60
N ALA A 133 -62.75 0.97 14.47
CA ALA A 133 -63.85 1.40 15.33
C ALA A 133 -64.27 2.84 14.97
N LEU A 134 -65.53 2.90 14.55
CA LEU A 134 -66.44 3.99 14.20
C LEU A 134 -66.50 5.16 15.21
N ALA A 135 -66.50 6.40 14.71
CA ALA A 135 -67.21 7.58 15.23
C ALA A 135 -67.27 8.61 14.07
N ALA A 136 -68.40 9.18 13.63
CA ALA A 136 -69.70 9.41 14.23
C ALA A 136 -70.80 9.36 13.16
#